data_AF-A0A7U7JCU1-F1
#
_entry.id   AF-A0A7U7JCU1-F1
#
_cell.length_a   1.000
_cell.length_b   1.000
_cell.length_c   1.000
_cell.angle_alpha   90.00
_cell.angle_beta   90.00
_cell.angle_gamma   90.00
#
_symmetry.space_group_name_H-M   'P 1'
#
loop_
_entity.id
_entity.type
_entity.pdbx_description
1 polymer ?
#
loop_
_entity_poly.entity_id
_entity_poly.type
_entity_poly.pdbx_seq_one_letter_code
_entity_poly.pdbx_strand_id
1 'polypeptide(L)'
;MDIHAIESFCDRWVDKAQAYRSDELEDLFDRFFTLFVAYNRFYSTAADLYRGTRDPKEAPMLQGDRREATTIMSRLIGPRRFSDVVQERPEIAGSCETISELLHNRQFFLHSTRGTKAPDLLRDAKLADDLRRYALLAVLECLYQIRCNIFHGEKEFAPRQARLLVPAITLLECIVQLSRDALREIASQHRGLDGR
;
A
#
# COMPACT_ATOMS: atom_id res chain seq x y z
N MET A 1 20.34 8.40 9.03
CA MET A 1 18.86 8.36 8.96
C MET A 1 18.33 8.06 10.35
N ASP A 2 17.51 8.95 10.92
CA ASP A 2 16.90 8.73 12.23
C ASP A 2 15.59 7.97 12.08
N ILE A 3 15.63 6.66 12.31
CA ILE A 3 14.45 5.79 12.21
C ILE A 3 13.43 6.10 13.30
N HIS A 4 13.85 6.55 14.49
CA HIS A 4 12.89 6.90 15.55
C HIS A 4 12.06 8.12 15.18
N ALA A 5 12.64 9.11 14.51
CA ALA A 5 11.88 10.25 13.99
C ALA A 5 10.83 9.82 12.94
N ILE A 6 11.17 8.85 12.09
CA ILE A 6 10.27 8.30 11.07
C ILE A 6 9.14 7.49 11.71
N GLU A 7 9.47 6.64 12.66
CA GLU A 7 8.49 5.87 13.44
C GLU A 7 7.55 6.78 14.20
N SER A 8 8.09 7.76 14.94
CA SER A 8 7.27 8.72 15.70
C SER A 8 6.34 9.50 14.78
N PHE A 9 6.79 9.85 13.57
CA PHE A 9 5.93 10.47 12.58
C PHE A 9 4.80 9.52 12.16
N CYS A 10 5.12 8.29 11.75
CA CYS A 10 4.14 7.33 11.27
C CYS A 10 3.16 6.89 12.36
N ASP A 11 3.63 6.68 13.59
CA ASP A 11 2.83 6.26 14.74
C ASP A 11 1.71 7.27 15.01
N ARG A 12 2.01 8.58 14.99
CA ARG A 12 0.96 9.62 15.11
C ARG A 12 -0.12 9.53 14.04
N TRP A 13 0.25 9.16 12.81
CA TRP A 13 -0.72 9.01 11.72
C TRP A 13 -1.52 7.71 11.85
N VAL A 14 -0.90 6.64 12.31
CA VAL A 14 -1.60 5.38 12.64
C VAL A 14 -2.59 5.60 13.78
N ASP A 15 -2.17 6.25 14.87
CA ASP A 15 -3.02 6.58 16.00
C ASP A 15 -4.20 7.47 15.58
N LYS A 16 -3.93 8.46 14.71
CA LYS A 16 -4.99 9.30 14.13
C LYS A 16 -5.96 8.46 13.29
N ALA A 17 -5.47 7.52 12.50
CA ALA A 17 -6.33 6.66 11.68
C ALA A 17 -7.22 5.75 12.54
N GLN A 18 -6.71 5.27 13.67
CA GLN A 18 -7.45 4.45 14.63
C GLN A 18 -8.47 5.25 15.44
N ALA A 19 -8.36 6.58 15.47
CA ALA A 19 -9.32 7.45 16.16
C ALA A 19 -10.65 7.59 15.39
N TYR A 20 -10.68 7.31 14.09
CA TYR A 20 -11.92 7.21 13.31
C TYR A 20 -12.62 5.89 13.67
N ARG A 21 -13.82 5.99 14.27
CA ARG A 21 -14.53 4.83 14.88
C ARG A 21 -15.83 4.46 14.20
N SER A 22 -16.30 5.23 13.21
CA SER A 22 -17.51 4.88 12.48
C SER A 22 -17.19 4.19 11.15
N ASP A 23 -18.13 3.39 10.68
CA ASP A 23 -18.12 2.82 9.33
C ASP A 23 -18.83 3.76 8.32
N GLU A 24 -19.07 5.02 8.70
CA GLU A 24 -19.57 6.04 7.80
C GLU A 24 -18.55 6.31 6.70
N LEU A 25 -19.05 6.67 5.52
CA LEU A 25 -18.20 6.76 4.34
C LEU A 25 -17.09 7.80 4.53
N GLU A 26 -17.39 8.93 5.15
CA GLU A 26 -16.46 10.02 5.46
C GLU A 26 -15.29 9.52 6.29
N ASP A 27 -15.58 8.78 7.36
CA ASP A 27 -14.57 8.21 8.25
C ASP A 27 -13.71 7.16 7.55
N LEU A 28 -14.29 6.37 6.64
CA LEU A 28 -13.54 5.41 5.83
C LEU A 28 -12.56 6.11 4.87
N PHE A 29 -12.99 7.19 4.22
CA PHE A 29 -12.10 8.01 3.39
C PHE A 29 -10.97 8.60 4.24
N ASP A 30 -11.32 9.25 5.34
CA ASP A 30 -10.38 9.91 6.24
C ASP A 30 -9.37 8.91 6.81
N ARG A 31 -9.82 7.73 7.25
CA ARG A 31 -8.96 6.65 7.75
C ARG A 31 -8.01 6.15 6.67
N PHE A 32 -8.52 5.88 5.46
CA PHE A 32 -7.69 5.43 4.34
C PHE A 32 -6.61 6.47 3.99
N PHE A 33 -6.97 7.75 3.87
CA PHE A 33 -6.01 8.81 3.57
C PHE A 33 -4.98 8.99 4.68
N THR A 34 -5.44 8.98 5.93
CA THR A 34 -4.60 9.15 7.12
C THR A 34 -3.55 8.03 7.19
N LEU A 35 -3.94 6.78 6.94
CA LEU A 35 -3.01 5.66 6.82
C LEU A 35 -2.06 5.82 5.63
N PHE A 36 -2.56 6.33 4.50
CA PHE A 36 -1.73 6.51 3.32
C PHE A 36 -0.61 7.53 3.54
N VAL A 37 -0.82 8.53 4.42
CA VAL A 37 0.27 9.46 4.81
C VAL A 37 1.40 8.72 5.52
N ALA A 38 1.09 7.78 6.43
CA ALA A 38 2.10 6.95 7.06
C ALA A 38 2.81 6.06 6.02
N TYR A 39 2.04 5.42 5.13
CA TYR A 39 2.60 4.60 4.06
C TYR A 39 3.50 5.39 3.09
N ASN A 40 3.10 6.61 2.73
CA ASN A 40 3.90 7.54 1.92
C ASN A 40 5.26 7.81 2.55
N ARG A 41 5.27 8.12 3.85
CA ARG A 41 6.53 8.33 4.56
C ARG A 41 7.42 7.09 4.54
N PHE A 42 6.84 5.90 4.70
CA PHE A 42 7.59 4.65 4.65
C PHE A 42 8.21 4.40 3.28
N TYR A 43 7.44 4.52 2.19
CA TYR A 43 8.00 4.22 0.88
C TYR A 43 8.98 5.27 0.38
N SER A 44 8.82 6.55 0.74
CA SER A 44 9.83 7.57 0.44
C SER A 44 11.15 7.27 1.17
N THR A 45 11.06 6.86 2.45
CA THR A 45 12.24 6.43 3.22
C THR A 45 12.91 5.21 2.60
N ALA A 46 12.12 4.20 2.23
CA ALA A 46 12.63 2.99 1.60
C ALA A 46 13.30 3.32 0.26
N ALA A 47 12.74 4.25 -0.52
CA ALA A 47 13.33 4.70 -1.77
C ALA A 47 14.66 5.43 -1.56
N ASP A 48 14.78 6.27 -0.54
CA ASP A 48 16.04 6.93 -0.17
C ASP A 48 17.12 5.92 0.23
N LEU A 49 16.76 4.93 1.05
CA LEU A 49 17.66 3.83 1.42
C LEU A 49 18.11 3.02 0.20
N TYR A 50 17.15 2.69 -0.67
CA TYR A 50 17.42 1.92 -1.87
C TYR A 50 18.36 2.65 -2.83
N ARG A 51 18.19 3.98 -2.97
CA ARG A 51 19.08 4.82 -3.78
C ARG A 51 20.49 4.93 -3.20
N GLY A 52 20.62 4.99 -1.87
CA GLY A 52 21.91 5.09 -1.20
C GLY A 52 22.81 3.85 -1.34
N THR A 53 22.25 2.71 -1.77
CA THR A 53 22.96 1.41 -1.82
C THR A 53 23.31 0.94 -3.24
N ARG A 54 22.94 1.67 -4.30
CA ARG A 54 23.16 1.26 -5.70
C ARG A 54 24.04 2.21 -6.51
N ASP A 55 24.57 1.68 -7.62
CA ASP A 55 25.23 2.47 -8.66
C ASP A 55 24.26 3.57 -9.13
N PRO A 56 24.69 4.86 -9.12
CA PRO A 56 23.90 5.99 -9.60
C PRO A 56 23.26 5.80 -10.98
N LYS A 57 23.81 4.92 -11.83
CA LYS A 57 23.27 4.60 -13.16
C LYS A 57 21.98 3.78 -13.13
N GLU A 58 21.71 3.03 -12.06
CA GLU A 58 20.48 2.23 -11.91
C GLU A 58 19.35 2.99 -11.20
N ALA A 59 19.67 4.08 -10.49
CA ALA A 59 18.71 4.88 -9.73
C ALA A 59 17.57 5.50 -10.58
N PRO A 60 17.80 6.03 -11.81
CA PRO A 60 16.73 6.63 -12.61
C PRO A 60 15.64 5.65 -13.00
N MET A 61 15.98 4.36 -13.16
CA MET A 61 15.02 3.32 -13.54
C MET A 61 14.05 2.97 -12.40
N LEU A 62 14.28 3.44 -11.17
CA LEU A 62 13.43 3.12 -10.02
C LEU A 62 12.73 4.34 -9.41
N GLN A 63 12.88 5.51 -10.03
CA GLN A 63 12.22 6.73 -9.59
C GLN A 63 10.76 6.81 -10.05
N GLY A 64 9.96 7.48 -9.22
CA GLY A 64 8.54 7.78 -9.47
C GLY A 64 7.64 7.20 -8.40
N ASP A 65 6.69 8.02 -7.92
CA ASP A 65 5.81 7.73 -6.77
C ASP A 65 5.20 6.33 -6.82
N ARG A 66 4.68 5.91 -7.97
CA ARG A 66 4.15 4.54 -8.18
C ARG A 66 5.19 3.46 -7.92
N ARG A 67 6.41 3.59 -8.47
CA ARG A 67 7.46 2.56 -8.33
C ARG A 67 7.95 2.48 -6.90
N GLU A 68 8.08 3.61 -6.23
CA GLU A 68 8.45 3.68 -4.81
C GLU A 68 7.39 2.98 -3.96
N ALA A 69 6.12 3.36 -4.12
CA ALA A 69 4.98 2.81 -3.40
C ALA A 69 4.63 1.35 -3.76
N THR A 70 5.30 0.71 -4.71
CA THR A 70 4.99 -0.67 -5.13
C THR A 70 6.23 -1.54 -5.19
N THR A 71 7.11 -1.30 -6.16
CA THR A 71 8.26 -2.16 -6.44
C THR A 71 9.29 -2.10 -5.33
N ILE A 72 9.59 -0.90 -4.83
CA ILE A 72 10.57 -0.73 -3.73
C ILE A 72 10.00 -1.33 -2.44
N MET A 73 8.74 -1.04 -2.11
CA MET A 73 8.10 -1.60 -0.92
C MET A 73 7.92 -3.11 -0.98
N SER A 74 7.62 -3.69 -2.15
CA SER A 74 7.56 -5.14 -2.29
C SER A 74 8.91 -5.81 -2.03
N ARG A 75 10.03 -5.15 -2.38
CA ARG A 75 11.38 -5.64 -2.09
C ARG A 75 11.73 -5.47 -0.62
N LEU A 76 11.34 -4.35 -0.02
CA LEU A 76 11.55 -4.07 1.40
C LEU A 76 10.83 -5.08 2.29
N ILE A 77 9.53 -5.28 2.05
CA ILE A 77 8.68 -6.15 2.87
C ILE A 77 8.98 -7.63 2.59
N GLY A 78 9.16 -7.98 1.32
CA GLY A 78 9.39 -9.36 0.88
C GLY A 78 8.09 -10.16 0.71
N PRO A 79 7.91 -10.88 -0.42
CA PRO A 79 6.69 -11.68 -0.67
C PRO A 79 6.43 -12.77 0.38
N ARG A 80 7.49 -13.38 0.93
CA ARG A 80 7.37 -14.43 1.95
C ARG A 80 6.69 -13.92 3.22
N ARG A 81 7.15 -12.78 3.74
CA ARG A 81 6.60 -12.17 4.95
C ARG A 81 5.11 -11.85 4.78
N PHE A 82 4.73 -11.33 3.62
CA PHE A 82 3.32 -11.08 3.33
C PHE A 82 2.51 -12.39 3.26
N SER A 83 3.07 -13.43 2.61
CA SER A 83 2.44 -14.75 2.54
C SER A 83 2.22 -15.36 3.93
N ASP A 84 3.20 -15.24 4.83
CA ASP A 84 3.10 -15.73 6.21
C ASP A 84 1.95 -15.01 6.94
N VAL A 85 1.86 -13.68 6.80
CA VAL A 85 0.75 -12.90 7.38
C VAL A 85 -0.62 -13.30 6.82
N VAL A 86 -0.73 -13.55 5.51
CA VAL A 86 -2.00 -13.99 4.90
C VAL A 86 -2.46 -15.34 5.47
N GLN A 87 -1.53 -16.24 5.80
CA GLN A 87 -1.84 -17.54 6.41
C GLN A 87 -2.30 -17.39 7.87
N GLU A 88 -1.71 -16.45 8.60
CA GLU A 88 -2.00 -16.21 10.03
C GLU A 88 -3.23 -15.33 10.27
N ARG A 89 -3.59 -14.48 9.30
CA ARG A 89 -4.61 -13.44 9.43
C ARG A 89 -5.68 -13.56 8.34
N PRO A 90 -6.76 -14.34 8.59
CA PRO A 90 -7.83 -14.57 7.62
C PRO A 90 -8.49 -13.29 7.09
N GLU A 91 -8.51 -12.22 7.86
CA GLU A 91 -9.04 -10.92 7.44
C GLU A 91 -8.24 -10.27 6.29
N ILE A 92 -6.94 -10.57 6.19
CA ILE A 92 -6.08 -10.09 5.09
C ILE A 92 -6.43 -10.86 3.81
N ALA A 93 -6.57 -12.19 3.91
CA ALA A 93 -7.00 -13.03 2.80
C ALA A 93 -8.38 -12.61 2.29
N GLY A 94 -9.36 -12.48 3.19
CA GLY A 94 -10.72 -12.05 2.87
C GLY A 94 -10.79 -10.65 2.25
N SER A 95 -9.90 -9.73 2.65
CA SER A 95 -9.81 -8.40 2.04
C SER A 95 -9.29 -8.46 0.60
N CYS A 96 -8.26 -9.29 0.33
CA CYS A 96 -7.78 -9.54 -1.03
C CYS A 96 -8.88 -10.16 -1.92
N GLU A 97 -9.60 -11.14 -1.41
CA GLU A 97 -10.71 -11.80 -2.11
C GLU A 97 -11.85 -10.82 -2.41
N THR A 98 -12.27 -10.04 -1.41
CA THR A 98 -13.34 -9.05 -1.57
C THR A 98 -13.01 -8.05 -2.68
N ILE A 99 -11.80 -7.48 -2.68
CA ILE A 99 -11.41 -6.53 -3.73
C ILE A 99 -11.31 -7.24 -5.08
N SER A 100 -10.75 -8.45 -5.13
CA SER A 100 -10.70 -9.26 -6.36
C SER A 100 -12.09 -9.46 -6.98
N GLU A 101 -13.08 -9.81 -6.16
CA GLU A 101 -14.47 -9.98 -6.61
C GLU A 101 -15.10 -8.68 -7.10
N LEU A 102 -14.86 -7.56 -6.43
CA LEU A 102 -15.36 -6.25 -6.86
C LEU A 102 -14.86 -5.88 -8.26
N LEU A 103 -13.60 -6.18 -8.57
CA LEU A 103 -12.99 -5.93 -9.88
C LEU A 103 -13.50 -6.91 -10.94
N HIS A 104 -13.53 -8.21 -10.64
CA HIS A 104 -14.05 -9.24 -11.55
C HIS A 104 -15.52 -9.00 -11.92
N ASN A 105 -16.34 -8.62 -10.93
CA ASN A 105 -17.74 -8.32 -11.13
C ASN A 105 -17.98 -6.92 -11.72
N ARG A 106 -16.92 -6.19 -12.08
CA ARG A 106 -16.98 -4.85 -12.72
C ARG A 106 -17.78 -3.84 -11.89
N GLN A 107 -17.75 -3.99 -10.57
CA GLN A 107 -18.40 -3.06 -9.63
C GLN A 107 -17.51 -1.84 -9.38
N PHE A 108 -16.20 -2.01 -9.56
CA PHE A 108 -15.21 -0.94 -9.53
C PHE A 108 -14.21 -1.12 -10.68
N PHE A 109 -13.64 0.00 -11.13
CA PHE A 109 -12.59 0.05 -12.13
C PHE A 109 -11.41 0.82 -11.56
N LEU A 110 -10.24 0.18 -11.49
CA LEU A 110 -9.04 0.82 -10.93
C LEU A 110 -8.10 1.36 -12.00
N HIS A 111 -8.17 0.80 -13.21
CA HIS A 111 -7.35 1.22 -14.33
C HIS A 111 -8.19 1.89 -15.41
N SER A 112 -7.58 2.88 -16.08
CA SER A 112 -8.11 3.46 -17.30
C SER A 112 -7.15 3.21 -18.46
N THR A 113 -7.68 3.07 -19.66
CA THR A 113 -6.88 2.95 -20.88
C THR A 113 -6.09 4.24 -21.10
N ARG A 114 -4.82 4.10 -21.49
CA ARG A 114 -3.92 5.26 -21.64
C ARG A 114 -4.49 6.27 -22.64
N GLY A 115 -4.58 7.53 -22.22
CA GLY A 115 -5.11 8.61 -23.05
C GLY A 115 -6.64 8.69 -23.09
N THR A 116 -7.35 7.86 -22.33
CA THR A 116 -8.81 7.92 -22.21
C THR A 116 -9.25 7.82 -20.74
N LYS A 117 -10.53 8.11 -20.47
CA LYS A 117 -11.19 7.83 -19.19
C LYS A 117 -11.84 6.44 -19.15
N ALA A 118 -11.74 5.65 -20.22
CA ALA A 118 -12.43 4.36 -20.31
C ALA A 118 -11.74 3.33 -19.40
N PRO A 119 -12.51 2.46 -18.71
CA PRO A 119 -11.94 1.38 -17.90
C PRO A 119 -11.04 0.43 -18.69
N ASP A 120 -9.91 0.05 -18.11
CA ASP A 120 -9.02 -0.99 -18.64
C ASP A 120 -9.31 -2.33 -17.96
N LEU A 121 -10.29 -3.05 -18.52
CA LEU A 121 -10.81 -4.30 -17.95
C LEU A 121 -9.77 -5.42 -17.89
N LEU A 122 -8.81 -5.45 -18.80
CA LEU A 122 -7.77 -6.48 -18.82
C LEU A 122 -6.78 -6.28 -17.66
N ARG A 123 -6.41 -5.04 -17.38
CA ARG A 123 -5.55 -4.73 -16.24
C ARG A 123 -6.24 -4.96 -14.91
N ASP A 124 -7.52 -4.60 -14.81
CA ASP A 124 -8.31 -4.86 -13.60
C ASP A 124 -8.52 -6.35 -13.35
N ALA A 125 -8.82 -7.15 -14.39
CA ALA A 125 -8.93 -8.60 -14.27
C ALA A 125 -7.61 -9.25 -13.83
N LYS A 126 -6.48 -8.81 -14.42
CA LYS A 126 -5.16 -9.28 -14.00
C LYS A 126 -4.87 -8.93 -12.54
N LEU A 127 -5.13 -7.67 -12.15
CA LEU A 127 -4.96 -7.23 -10.76
C LEU A 127 -5.82 -8.08 -9.82
N ALA A 128 -7.06 -8.37 -10.20
CA ALA A 128 -7.97 -9.19 -9.41
C ALA A 128 -7.46 -10.64 -9.25
N ASP A 129 -6.94 -11.26 -10.30
CA ASP A 129 -6.36 -12.60 -10.23
C ASP A 129 -5.10 -12.64 -9.36
N ASP A 130 -4.24 -11.64 -9.48
CA ASP A 130 -3.02 -11.55 -8.68
C ASP A 130 -3.34 -11.24 -7.19
N LEU A 131 -4.40 -10.47 -6.90
CA LEU A 131 -4.93 -10.28 -5.53
C LEU A 131 -5.41 -11.61 -4.92
N ARG A 132 -6.15 -12.42 -5.68
CA ARG A 132 -6.62 -13.74 -5.24
C ARG A 132 -5.46 -14.72 -4.98
N ARG A 133 -4.32 -14.51 -5.65
CA ARG A 133 -3.07 -15.24 -5.41
C ARG A 133 -2.22 -14.64 -4.29
N TYR A 134 -2.72 -13.60 -3.62
CA TYR A 134 -2.04 -12.88 -2.55
C TYR A 134 -0.68 -12.33 -2.96
N ALA A 135 -0.54 -11.91 -4.23
CA ALA A 135 0.69 -11.32 -4.71
C ALA A 135 0.89 -9.94 -4.06
N LEU A 136 1.93 -9.80 -3.24
CA LEU A 136 2.25 -8.55 -2.54
C LEU A 136 2.31 -7.34 -3.49
N LEU A 137 2.93 -7.50 -4.67
CA LEU A 137 3.00 -6.42 -5.65
C LEU A 137 1.61 -5.96 -6.13
N ALA A 138 0.67 -6.90 -6.30
CA ALA A 138 -0.71 -6.60 -6.68
C ALA A 138 -1.47 -5.87 -5.56
N VAL A 139 -1.24 -6.26 -4.29
CA VAL A 139 -1.80 -5.54 -3.13
C VAL A 139 -1.32 -4.08 -3.11
N LEU A 140 -0.01 -3.87 -3.26
CA LEU A 140 0.56 -2.52 -3.27
C LEU A 140 0.08 -1.70 -4.48
N GLU A 141 0.00 -2.31 -5.67
CA GLU A 141 -0.55 -1.67 -6.86
C GLU A 141 -2.02 -1.30 -6.67
N CYS A 142 -2.82 -2.19 -6.09
CA CYS A 142 -4.22 -1.95 -5.79
C CYS A 142 -4.40 -0.75 -4.86
N LEU A 143 -3.71 -0.73 -3.71
CA LEU A 143 -3.79 0.38 -2.74
C LEU A 143 -3.37 1.71 -3.36
N TYR A 144 -2.30 1.70 -4.17
CA TYR A 144 -1.86 2.88 -4.90
C TYR A 144 -2.93 3.40 -5.89
N GLN A 145 -3.58 2.50 -6.62
CA GLN A 145 -4.62 2.87 -7.59
C GLN A 145 -5.90 3.34 -6.91
N ILE A 146 -6.30 2.72 -5.80
CA ILE A 146 -7.42 3.20 -4.98
C ILE A 146 -7.15 4.63 -4.54
N ARG A 147 -5.95 4.93 -4.02
CA ARG A 147 -5.56 6.30 -3.71
C ARG A 147 -5.69 7.21 -4.92
N CYS A 148 -5.06 6.87 -6.06
CA CYS A 148 -5.09 7.72 -7.25
C CYS A 148 -6.52 8.00 -7.73
N ASN A 149 -7.41 7.02 -7.68
CA ASN A 149 -8.79 7.17 -8.13
C ASN A 149 -9.65 7.95 -7.14
N ILE A 150 -9.35 7.86 -5.86
CA ILE A 150 -9.99 8.69 -4.85
C ILE A 150 -9.48 10.14 -4.93
N PHE A 151 -8.21 10.36 -5.25
CA PHE A 151 -7.62 11.70 -5.41
C PHE A 151 -7.97 12.38 -6.76
N HIS A 152 -8.19 11.61 -7.83
CA HIS A 152 -8.32 12.13 -9.20
C HIS A 152 -9.53 11.63 -9.99
N GLY A 153 -10.16 10.53 -9.58
CA GLY A 153 -11.37 9.99 -10.22
C GLY A 153 -12.58 10.87 -9.91
N GLU A 154 -13.56 10.87 -10.80
CA GLU A 154 -14.76 11.70 -10.66
C GLU A 154 -15.35 11.60 -9.26
N LYS A 155 -15.59 12.77 -8.66
CA LYS A 155 -15.87 13.06 -7.24
C LYS A 155 -17.19 12.47 -6.73
N GLU A 156 -17.51 11.23 -7.09
CA GLU A 156 -18.64 10.54 -6.50
C GLU A 156 -18.23 10.09 -5.10
N PHE A 157 -18.75 10.79 -4.11
CA PHE A 157 -18.82 10.35 -2.73
C PHE A 157 -20.09 9.50 -2.60
N ALA A 158 -19.96 8.18 -2.76
CA ALA A 158 -21.09 7.26 -2.91
C ALA A 158 -20.98 6.08 -1.93
N PRO A 159 -22.08 5.70 -1.23
CA PRO A 159 -22.07 4.64 -0.21
C PRO A 159 -21.46 3.30 -0.67
N ARG A 160 -21.57 2.98 -1.97
CA ARG A 160 -20.97 1.76 -2.54
C ARG A 160 -19.46 1.68 -2.32
N GLN A 161 -18.75 2.81 -2.22
CA GLN A 161 -17.30 2.88 -2.03
C GLN A 161 -16.85 2.30 -0.70
N ALA A 162 -17.71 2.26 0.33
CA ALA A 162 -17.41 1.58 1.59
C ALA A 162 -17.00 0.11 1.36
N ARG A 163 -17.63 -0.57 0.39
CA ARG A 163 -17.31 -1.96 0.03
C ARG A 163 -15.89 -2.15 -0.48
N LEU A 164 -15.29 -1.11 -1.07
CA LEU A 164 -13.90 -1.11 -1.52
C LEU A 164 -12.96 -0.59 -0.41
N LEU A 165 -13.37 0.44 0.31
CA LEU A 165 -12.54 1.11 1.32
C LEU A 165 -12.28 0.25 2.54
N VAL A 166 -13.28 -0.45 3.07
CA VAL A 166 -13.12 -1.33 4.24
C VAL A 166 -12.01 -2.36 4.04
N PRO A 167 -12.02 -3.21 2.98
CA PRO A 167 -10.93 -4.15 2.77
C PRO A 167 -9.61 -3.46 2.41
N ALA A 168 -9.64 -2.31 1.72
CA ALA A 168 -8.42 -1.57 1.39
C ALA A 168 -7.72 -1.00 2.64
N ILE A 169 -8.49 -0.51 3.62
CA ILE A 169 -7.98 -0.04 4.91
C ILE A 169 -7.30 -1.20 5.66
N THR A 170 -7.97 -2.34 5.75
CA THR A 170 -7.43 -3.55 6.39
C THR A 170 -6.09 -3.97 5.78
N LEU A 171 -5.99 -3.98 4.45
CA LEU A 171 -4.74 -4.27 3.75
C LEU A 171 -3.69 -3.18 4.00
N LEU A 172 -4.07 -1.90 3.96
CA LEU A 172 -3.14 -0.80 4.15
C LEU A 172 -2.54 -0.78 5.57
N GLU A 173 -3.33 -1.07 6.61
CA GLU A 173 -2.84 -1.22 7.98
C GLU A 173 -1.81 -2.35 8.09
N CYS A 174 -2.09 -3.49 7.47
CA CYS A 174 -1.13 -4.60 7.39
C CYS A 174 0.17 -4.18 6.70
N ILE A 175 0.08 -3.51 5.56
CA ILE A 175 1.25 -3.05 4.81
C ILE A 175 2.05 -2.01 5.61
N VAL A 176 1.38 -1.09 6.30
CA VAL A 176 2.00 -0.10 7.18
C VAL A 176 2.79 -0.78 8.30
N GLN A 177 2.21 -1.79 8.95
CA GLN A 177 2.88 -2.55 10.00
C GLN A 177 4.10 -3.32 9.44
N LEU A 178 3.93 -4.03 8.33
CA LEU A 178 5.02 -4.77 7.67
C LEU A 178 6.17 -3.85 7.23
N SER A 179 5.84 -2.64 6.78
CA SER A 179 6.82 -1.61 6.38
C SER A 179 7.65 -1.15 7.57
N ARG A 180 6.99 -0.92 8.71
CA ARG A 180 7.64 -0.54 9.97
C ARG A 180 8.61 -1.63 10.43
N ASP A 181 8.16 -2.88 10.45
CA ASP A 181 8.98 -4.00 10.91
C ASP A 181 10.21 -4.22 10.02
N ALA A 182 10.04 -4.12 8.70
CA ALA A 182 11.15 -4.21 7.76
C ALA A 182 12.19 -3.09 7.95
N LEU A 183 11.76 -1.84 8.17
CA LEU A 183 12.69 -0.74 8.43
C LEU A 183 13.43 -0.89 9.76
N ARG A 184 12.77 -1.37 10.81
CA ARG A 184 13.40 -1.66 12.11
C ARG A 184 14.53 -2.68 12.00
N GLU A 185 14.31 -3.74 11.23
CA GLU A 185 15.32 -4.78 11.01
C GLU A 185 16.54 -4.23 10.25
N ILE A 186 16.31 -3.38 9.25
CA ILE A 186 17.42 -2.73 8.54
C ILE A 186 18.21 -1.81 9.49
N ALA A 187 17.50 -1.07 10.36
CA ALA A 187 18.10 -0.21 11.38
C ALA A 187 19.06 -0.98 12.30
N SER A 188 18.60 -2.12 12.80
CA SER A 188 19.33 -2.92 13.78
C SER A 188 20.57 -3.57 13.16
N GLN A 189 20.47 -4.01 11.92
CA GLN A 189 21.61 -4.56 11.17
C GLN A 189 22.71 -3.53 10.92
N HIS A 190 22.36 -2.26 10.65
CA HIS A 190 23.36 -1.20 10.41
C HIS A 190 24.09 -0.78 11.70
N ARG A 191 23.39 -0.71 12.84
CA ARG A 191 24.03 -0.40 14.14
C ARG A 191 25.02 -1.48 14.60
N GLY A 192 24.88 -2.72 14.12
CA GLY A 192 25.80 -3.82 14.44
C GLY A 192 27.12 -3.80 13.66
N LEU A 193 27.20 -3.02 12.57
CA LEU A 193 28.39 -2.92 11.71
C LEU A 193 29.32 -1.76 12.09
N ASP A 194 28.77 -0.66 12.63
CA ASP A 194 29.55 0.50 13.09
C ASP A 194 30.21 0.29 14.48
N GLY A 195 29.97 -0.86 15.12
CA GLY A 195 30.47 -1.21 16.45
C GLY A 195 31.59 -2.25 16.48
N ARG A 196 32.27 -2.51 15.34
CA ARG A 196 33.42 -3.43 15.23
C ARG A 196 34.65 -2.73 14.70
#